data_AF-A0AAD7X5E1-F1
#
_entry.id   AF-A0AAD7X5E1-F1
#
_cell.length_a   1.000
_cell.length_b   1.000
_cell.length_c   1.000
_cell.angle_alpha   90.00
_cell.angle_beta   90.00
_cell.angle_gamma   90.00
#
_symmetry.space_group_name_H-M   'P 1'
#
loop_
_entity.id
_entity.type
_entity.pdbx_description
1 polymer ?
#
loop_
_entity_poly.entity_id
_entity_poly.type
_entity_poly.pdbx_seq_one_letter_code
_entity_poly.pdbx_strand_id
1 'polypeptide(L)'
;MPLVVPVLRLAYVFLNIFDTFKVLRLPPPSARNGGQPSARAMSQRKRAMKGTMTVWMVWACFTLYERWVETFVWLFVPFYSEIKALVIVFFLLTRAKGAEPIFLHIIRPAIKPYSGVLDALFDGLSSAGDLLILIASIPLQTVQGYYRRWTSALDPPEVDRRMVTLALTLHATLLQAR
;
A
#
# COMPACT_ATOMS: atom_id res chain seq x y z
N MET A 1 -20.28 -16.57 20.00
CA MET A 1 -18.84 -16.73 20.40
C MET A 1 -18.06 -15.40 20.26
N PRO A 2 -17.62 -14.75 21.36
CA PRO A 2 -17.03 -13.39 21.30
C PRO A 2 -15.63 -13.32 20.66
N LEU A 3 -14.91 -14.44 20.55
CA LEU A 3 -13.54 -14.46 20.04
C LEU A 3 -13.42 -14.87 18.56
N VAL A 4 -14.34 -15.71 18.07
CA VAL A 4 -14.25 -16.28 16.71
C VAL A 4 -14.39 -15.19 15.65
N VAL A 5 -15.41 -14.33 15.77
CA VAL A 5 -15.68 -13.26 14.79
C VAL A 5 -14.52 -12.25 14.70
N PRO A 6 -13.97 -11.71 15.81
CA PRO A 6 -12.81 -10.84 15.75
C PRO A 6 -11.56 -11.49 15.15
N VAL A 7 -11.30 -12.76 15.46
CA VAL A 7 -10.13 -13.49 14.92
C VAL A 7 -10.26 -13.70 13.42
N LEU A 8 -11.44 -14.10 12.94
CA LEU A 8 -11.73 -14.23 11.51
C LEU A 8 -11.59 -12.89 10.78
N ARG A 9 -12.06 -11.81 11.41
CA ARG A 9 -11.93 -10.45 10.89
C ARG A 9 -10.47 -10.04 10.77
N LEU A 10 -9.67 -10.29 11.82
CA LEU A 10 -8.24 -10.02 11.83
C LEU A 10 -7.52 -10.82 10.73
N ALA A 11 -7.82 -12.11 10.61
CA ALA A 11 -7.25 -12.98 9.58
C ALA A 11 -7.61 -12.49 8.17
N TYR A 12 -8.88 -12.12 7.94
CA TYR A 12 -9.32 -11.59 6.65
C TYR A 12 -8.61 -10.29 6.28
N VAL A 13 -8.51 -9.35 7.22
CA VAL A 13 -7.79 -8.08 7.00
C VAL A 13 -6.31 -8.33 6.79
N PHE A 14 -5.68 -9.20 7.58
CA PHE A 14 -4.27 -9.56 7.44
C PHE A 14 -3.96 -10.14 6.06
N LEU A 15 -4.78 -11.08 5.59
CA LEU A 15 -4.61 -11.68 4.26
C LEU A 15 -4.80 -10.66 3.13
N ASN A 16 -5.74 -9.73 3.29
CA ASN A 16 -5.93 -8.65 2.32
C ASN A 16 -4.77 -7.67 2.29
N ILE A 17 -4.24 -7.31 3.45
CA ILE A 17 -3.04 -6.48 3.57
C ILE A 17 -1.85 -7.16 2.89
N PHE A 18 -1.68 -8.47 3.14
CA PHE A 18 -0.60 -9.25 2.54
C PHE A 18 -0.70 -9.33 1.00
N ASP A 19 -1.91 -9.50 0.46
CA ASP A 19 -2.14 -9.46 -0.99
C ASP A 19 -1.86 -8.07 -1.56
N THR A 20 -2.29 -6.99 -0.89
CA THR A 20 -1.97 -5.61 -1.30
C THR A 20 -0.46 -5.41 -1.36
N PHE A 21 0.28 -5.84 -0.34
CA PHE A 21 1.75 -5.76 -0.35
C PHE A 21 2.38 -6.52 -1.52
N LYS A 22 1.89 -7.73 -1.82
CA LYS A 22 2.38 -8.51 -2.96
C LYS A 22 2.14 -7.81 -4.30
N VAL A 23 0.97 -7.21 -4.47
CA VAL A 23 0.57 -6.56 -5.74
C VAL A 23 1.26 -5.20 -5.95
N LEU A 24 1.57 -4.49 -4.87
CA LEU A 24 2.27 -3.21 -4.94
C LEU A 24 3.75 -3.37 -5.33
N ARG A 25 4.40 -4.50 -5.00
CA ARG A 25 5.78 -4.77 -5.41
C ARG A 25 5.89 -4.79 -6.94
N LEU A 26 6.89 -4.08 -7.47
CA LEU A 26 7.15 -4.07 -8.91
C LEU A 26 7.60 -5.45 -9.39
N PRO A 27 7.16 -5.90 -10.58
CA PRO A 27 7.63 -7.15 -11.15
C PRO A 27 9.14 -7.07 -11.40
N PRO A 28 9.88 -8.17 -11.19
CA PRO A 28 11.32 -8.17 -11.37
C PRO A 28 11.69 -7.76 -12.81
N PRO A 29 12.73 -6.92 -12.99
CA PRO A 29 13.16 -6.47 -14.30
C PRO A 29 13.61 -7.67 -15.13
N SER A 30 13.09 -7.77 -16.36
CA SER A 30 13.46 -8.85 -17.26
C SER A 30 14.86 -8.60 -17.82
N ALA A 31 15.80 -9.53 -17.55
CA ALA A 31 17.16 -9.49 -18.08
C ALA A 31 17.18 -9.45 -19.63
N ARG A 32 16.11 -9.95 -20.27
CA ARG A 32 15.98 -10.02 -21.73
C ARG A 32 15.54 -8.70 -22.40
N ASN A 33 15.11 -7.70 -21.62
CA ASN A 33 14.51 -6.46 -22.14
C ASN A 33 15.18 -5.19 -21.60
N GLY A 34 16.50 -5.23 -21.39
CA GLY A 34 17.28 -4.07 -20.95
C GLY A 34 16.85 -3.51 -19.59
N GLY A 35 16.33 -4.35 -18.69
CA GLY A 35 15.88 -3.94 -17.36
C GLY A 35 14.44 -3.41 -17.30
N GLN A 36 13.72 -3.30 -18.43
CA GLN A 36 12.32 -2.90 -18.41
C GLN A 36 11.37 -4.09 -18.14
N PRO A 37 10.36 -3.94 -17.27
CA PRO A 37 9.40 -5.00 -16.98
C PRO A 37 8.54 -5.31 -18.22
N SER A 38 8.36 -6.61 -18.52
CA SER A 38 7.56 -7.07 -19.67
C SER A 38 6.14 -6.49 -19.63
N ALA A 39 5.62 -6.03 -20.77
CA ALA A 39 4.26 -5.52 -20.91
C ALA A 39 3.19 -6.51 -20.41
N ARG A 40 3.45 -7.82 -20.55
CA ARG A 40 2.58 -8.88 -20.01
C ARG A 40 2.54 -8.86 -18.48
N ALA A 41 3.70 -8.73 -17.82
CA ALA A 41 3.80 -8.64 -16.37
C ALA A 41 3.10 -7.38 -15.82
N MET A 42 3.23 -6.25 -16.53
CA MET A 42 2.51 -5.01 -16.19
C MET A 42 0.99 -5.15 -16.33
N SER A 43 0.52 -5.82 -17.39
CA SER A 43 -0.91 -6.08 -17.58
C SER A 43 -1.50 -7.01 -16.50
N GLN A 44 -0.75 -8.03 -16.09
CA GLN A 44 -1.16 -8.95 -15.03
C GLN A 44 -1.21 -8.25 -13.68
N ARG A 45 -0.23 -7.38 -13.38
CA ARG A 45 -0.25 -6.54 -12.18
C ARG A 45 -1.46 -5.61 -12.15
N LYS A 46 -1.80 -4.95 -13.26
CA LYS A 46 -2.99 -4.09 -13.35
C LYS A 46 -4.28 -4.86 -13.06
N ARG A 47 -4.38 -6.11 -13.53
CA ARG A 47 -5.53 -6.99 -13.23
C ARG A 47 -5.56 -7.40 -11.76
N ALA A 48 -4.43 -7.82 -11.21
CA ALA A 48 -4.31 -8.18 -9.79
C ALA A 48 -4.67 -7.00 -8.87
N MET A 49 -4.22 -5.79 -9.21
CA MET A 49 -4.51 -4.56 -8.45
C MET A 49 -6.00 -4.22 -8.44
N LYS A 50 -6.68 -4.37 -9.58
CA LYS A 50 -8.14 -4.24 -9.64
C LYS A 50 -8.83 -5.30 -8.78
N GLY A 51 -8.39 -6.55 -8.84
CA GLY A 51 -8.92 -7.63 -8.03
C GLY A 51 -8.80 -7.36 -6.54
N THR A 52 -7.62 -6.95 -6.07
CA THR A 52 -7.39 -6.61 -4.65
C THR A 52 -8.27 -5.43 -4.22
N MET A 53 -8.39 -4.38 -5.03
CA MET A 53 -9.26 -3.23 -4.72
C MET A 53 -10.73 -3.64 -4.61
N THR A 54 -11.21 -4.52 -5.49
CA THR A 54 -12.56 -5.06 -5.44
C THR A 54 -12.84 -5.81 -4.13
N VAL A 55 -11.89 -6.61 -3.64
CA VAL A 55 -12.05 -7.34 -2.38
C VAL A 55 -12.16 -6.39 -1.19
N TRP A 56 -11.37 -5.31 -1.16
CA TRP A 56 -11.48 -4.26 -0.16
C TRP A 56 -12.83 -3.55 -0.18
N MET A 57 -13.36 -3.28 -1.38
CA MET A 57 -14.68 -2.66 -1.54
C MET A 57 -15.79 -3.54 -1.00
N VAL A 58 -15.81 -4.82 -1.39
CA VAL A 58 -16.79 -5.82 -0.90
C VAL A 58 -16.74 -5.92 0.62
N TRP A 59 -15.53 -5.95 1.19
CA TRP A 59 -15.33 -6.00 2.63
C TRP A 59 -15.87 -4.75 3.33
N ALA A 60 -15.59 -3.55 2.80
CA ALA A 60 -16.13 -2.31 3.35
C ALA A 60 -17.66 -2.30 3.34
N CYS A 61 -18.29 -2.69 2.22
CA CYS A 61 -19.74 -2.83 2.14
C CYS A 61 -20.30 -3.83 3.16
N PHE A 62 -19.64 -4.98 3.33
CA PHE A 62 -20.04 -5.98 4.32
C PHE A 62 -19.96 -5.43 5.74
N THR A 63 -18.87 -4.74 6.11
CA THR A 63 -18.73 -4.15 7.45
C THR A 63 -19.75 -3.04 7.74
N LEU A 64 -20.14 -2.26 6.73
CA LEU A 64 -21.20 -1.27 6.84
C LEU A 64 -22.55 -1.96 7.05
N TYR A 65 -22.87 -2.94 6.21
CA TYR A 65 -24.12 -3.70 6.31
C TYR A 65 -24.24 -4.39 7.68
N GLU A 66 -23.17 -5.02 8.16
CA GLU A 66 -23.14 -5.65 9.48
C GLU A 66 -23.51 -4.66 10.58
N ARG A 67 -22.95 -3.44 10.55
CA ARG A 67 -23.21 -2.41 11.57
C ARG A 67 -24.67 -1.97 11.58
N TRP A 68 -25.30 -1.85 10.40
CA TRP A 68 -26.72 -1.56 10.29
C TRP A 68 -27.57 -2.74 10.77
N VAL A 69 -27.27 -3.95 10.32
CA VAL A 69 -28.05 -5.15 10.64
C VAL A 69 -27.93 -5.55 12.10
N GLU A 70 -26.77 -5.42 12.74
CA GLU A 70 -26.62 -5.64 14.19
C GLU A 70 -27.58 -4.78 15.00
N THR A 71 -27.75 -3.51 14.59
CA THR A 71 -28.65 -2.57 15.26
C THR A 71 -30.11 -3.02 15.14
N PHE A 72 -30.50 -3.62 14.01
CA PHE A 72 -31.87 -4.09 13.77
C PHE A 72 -32.15 -5.51 14.30
N VAL A 73 -31.16 -6.40 14.27
CA VAL A 73 -31.34 -7.85 14.48
C VAL A 73 -31.12 -8.28 15.93
N TRP A 74 -30.56 -7.41 16.79
CA TRP A 74 -30.35 -7.70 18.22
C TRP A 74 -31.63 -8.15 18.95
N LEU A 75 -32.82 -7.74 18.48
CA LEU A 75 -34.10 -8.09 19.07
C LEU A 75 -34.66 -9.46 18.62
N PHE A 76 -34.25 -10.00 17.45
CA PHE A 76 -35.04 -11.04 16.76
C PHE A 76 -34.40 -12.44 16.65
N VAL A 77 -33.07 -12.60 16.70
CA VAL A 77 -32.44 -13.88 16.34
C VAL A 77 -31.35 -14.33 17.34
N PRO A 78 -31.59 -15.36 18.16
CA PRO A 78 -30.64 -15.83 19.18
C PRO A 78 -29.39 -16.57 18.64
N PHE A 79 -29.31 -16.87 17.33
CA PHE A 79 -28.17 -17.57 16.69
C PHE A 79 -27.39 -16.73 15.64
N TYR A 80 -27.55 -15.40 15.65
CA TYR A 80 -26.93 -14.53 14.65
C TYR A 80 -25.38 -14.60 14.62
N SER A 81 -24.74 -14.87 15.77
CA SER A 81 -23.27 -14.92 15.86
C SER A 81 -22.63 -16.03 15.02
N GLU A 82 -23.30 -17.17 14.88
CA GLU A 82 -22.73 -18.32 14.16
C GLU A 82 -22.96 -18.21 12.65
N ILE A 83 -24.15 -17.72 12.25
CA ILE A 83 -24.42 -17.40 10.83
C ILE A 83 -23.44 -16.33 10.36
N LYS A 84 -23.15 -15.32 11.18
CA LYS A 84 -22.15 -14.30 10.88
C LYS A 84 -20.77 -14.90 10.65
N ALA A 85 -20.33 -15.79 11.53
CA ALA A 85 -19.03 -16.45 11.39
C ALA A 85 -18.96 -17.25 10.07
N LEU A 86 -20.01 -18.01 9.73
CA LEU A 86 -20.10 -18.75 8.46
C LEU A 86 -20.05 -17.84 7.23
N VAL A 87 -20.73 -16.70 7.27
CA VAL A 87 -20.69 -15.72 6.17
C VAL A 87 -19.28 -15.16 6.00
N ILE A 88 -18.57 -14.83 7.08
CA ILE A 88 -17.19 -14.34 7.01
C ILE A 88 -16.25 -15.42 6.49
N VAL A 89 -16.39 -16.68 6.93
CA VAL A 89 -15.64 -17.81 6.38
C VAL A 89 -15.91 -17.99 4.89
N PHE A 90 -17.18 -17.90 4.47
CA PHE A 90 -17.56 -18.00 3.08
C PHE A 90 -16.90 -16.89 2.24
N PHE A 91 -16.89 -15.64 2.72
CA PHE A 91 -16.18 -14.53 2.06
C PHE A 91 -14.66 -14.74 2.03
N LEU A 92 -14.08 -15.30 3.09
CA LEU A 92 -12.65 -15.60 3.17
C LEU A 92 -12.25 -16.68 2.14
N LEU A 93 -13.07 -17.72 1.98
CA LEU A 93 -12.83 -18.80 1.01
C LEU A 93 -13.08 -18.35 -0.44
N THR A 94 -14.11 -17.54 -0.68
CA THR A 94 -14.48 -17.07 -2.02
C THR A 94 -13.70 -15.84 -2.48
N ARG A 95 -12.77 -15.31 -1.67
CA ARG A 95 -11.97 -14.09 -1.94
C ARG A 95 -11.37 -14.04 -3.35
N ALA A 96 -10.77 -15.13 -3.81
CA ALA A 96 -9.96 -15.14 -5.03
C ALA A 96 -10.75 -15.25 -6.35
N LYS A 97 -12.01 -15.72 -6.31
CA LYS A 97 -12.81 -16.02 -7.52
C LYS A 97 -14.27 -15.54 -7.44
N GLY A 98 -14.82 -15.40 -6.23
CA GLY A 98 -16.21 -15.00 -5.99
C GLY A 98 -16.43 -13.49 -5.90
N ALA A 99 -15.39 -12.71 -5.61
CA ALA A 99 -15.52 -11.25 -5.53
C ALA A 99 -15.78 -10.59 -6.90
N GLU A 100 -15.30 -11.21 -7.99
CA GLU A 100 -15.44 -10.69 -9.36
C GLU A 100 -16.90 -10.64 -9.86
N PRO A 101 -17.72 -11.71 -9.77
CA PRO A 101 -19.13 -11.65 -10.17
C PRO A 101 -19.97 -10.73 -9.27
N ILE A 102 -19.71 -10.70 -7.96
CA ILE A 102 -20.39 -9.82 -7.00
C ILE A 102 -20.12 -8.35 -7.34
N PHE A 103 -18.88 -8.02 -7.65
CA PHE A 103 -18.50 -6.66 -8.00
C PHE A 103 -19.14 -6.20 -9.31
N LEU A 104 -19.18 -7.08 -10.31
CA LEU A 104 -19.76 -6.74 -11.61
C LEU A 104 -21.28 -6.57 -11.56
N HIS A 105 -21.99 -7.33 -10.73
CA HIS A 105 -23.46 -7.31 -10.71
C HIS A 105 -24.06 -6.38 -9.66
N ILE A 106 -23.45 -6.23 -8.49
CA ILE A 106 -24.04 -5.47 -7.38
C ILE A 106 -23.33 -4.12 -7.23
N ILE A 107 -22.00 -4.14 -7.19
CA ILE A 107 -21.22 -2.96 -6.84
C ILE A 107 -21.11 -1.99 -8.02
N ARG A 108 -20.84 -2.48 -9.23
CA ARG A 108 -20.73 -1.64 -10.44
C ARG A 108 -21.96 -0.75 -10.69
N PRO A 109 -23.21 -1.25 -10.67
CA PRO A 109 -24.37 -0.38 -10.84
C PRO A 109 -24.58 0.57 -9.66
N ALA A 110 -24.28 0.14 -8.43
CA ALA A 110 -24.41 0.99 -7.24
C ALA A 110 -23.39 2.13 -7.22
N ILE A 111 -22.16 1.91 -7.70
CA ILE A 111 -21.07 2.91 -7.69
C ILE A 111 -21.14 3.85 -8.90
N LYS A 112 -21.66 3.39 -10.05
CA LYS A 112 -21.74 4.20 -11.28
C LYS A 112 -22.28 5.63 -11.07
N PRO A 113 -23.40 5.87 -10.35
CA PRO A 113 -23.90 7.23 -10.14
C PRO A 113 -23.04 8.06 -9.18
N TYR A 114 -22.28 7.43 -8.29
CA TYR A 114 -21.44 8.12 -7.31
C TYR A 114 -19.99 8.26 -7.74
N SER A 115 -19.62 7.76 -8.92
CA SER A 115 -18.24 7.79 -9.44
C SER A 115 -17.63 9.19 -9.41
N GLY A 116 -18.35 10.23 -9.85
CA GLY A 116 -17.85 11.60 -9.81
C GLY A 116 -17.62 12.16 -8.40
N VAL A 117 -18.50 11.79 -7.45
CA VAL A 117 -18.34 12.21 -6.04
C VAL A 117 -17.18 11.46 -5.39
N LEU A 118 -17.03 10.17 -5.68
CA LEU A 118 -15.95 9.34 -5.17
C LEU A 118 -14.59 9.80 -5.72
N ASP A 119 -14.49 10.11 -7.00
CA ASP A 119 -13.26 10.65 -7.61
C ASP A 119 -12.87 11.97 -6.95
N ALA A 120 -13.81 12.90 -6.76
CA ALA A 120 -13.57 14.16 -6.05
C ALA A 120 -13.15 13.94 -4.58
N LEU A 121 -13.74 12.96 -3.90
CA LEU A 121 -13.39 12.60 -2.53
C LEU A 121 -11.97 12.04 -2.44
N PHE A 122 -11.58 11.17 -3.39
CA PHE A 122 -10.23 10.61 -3.44
C PHE A 122 -9.17 11.67 -3.76
N ASP A 123 -9.47 12.59 -4.68
CA ASP A 123 -8.58 13.72 -4.99
C ASP A 123 -8.41 14.65 -3.77
N GLY A 124 -9.51 14.93 -3.06
CA GLY A 124 -9.47 15.67 -1.80
C GLY A 124 -8.65 14.96 -0.72
N LEU A 125 -8.82 13.64 -0.57
CA LEU A 125 -8.08 12.85 0.40
C LEU A 125 -6.58 12.76 0.05
N SER A 126 -6.25 12.62 -1.23
CA SER A 126 -4.85 12.65 -1.69
C SER A 126 -4.20 13.99 -1.38
N SER A 127 -4.89 15.09 -1.71
CA SER A 127 -4.42 16.45 -1.43
C SER A 127 -4.24 16.70 0.07
N ALA A 128 -5.18 16.21 0.89
CA ALA A 128 -5.06 16.27 2.35
C ALA A 128 -3.89 15.41 2.86
N GLY A 129 -3.68 14.22 2.30
CA GLY A 129 -2.56 13.34 2.61
C GLY A 129 -1.21 14.00 2.29
N ASP A 130 -1.08 14.62 1.13
CA ASP A 130 0.12 15.34 0.72
C ASP A 130 0.39 16.54 1.65
N LEU A 131 -0.65 17.26 2.04
CA LEU A 131 -0.55 18.34 3.04
C LEU A 131 -0.10 17.81 4.41
N LEU A 132 -0.66 16.70 4.88
CA LEU A 132 -0.26 16.08 6.15
C LEU A 132 1.19 15.61 6.12
N ILE A 133 1.64 15.00 5.02
CA ILE A 133 3.03 14.58 4.82
C ILE A 133 3.94 15.81 4.80
N LEU A 134 3.54 16.88 4.11
CA LEU A 134 4.29 18.14 4.07
C LEU A 134 4.45 18.73 5.48
N ILE A 135 3.36 18.82 6.23
CA ILE A 135 3.37 19.30 7.63
C ILE A 135 4.27 18.40 8.49
N ALA A 136 4.15 17.08 8.36
CA ALA A 136 4.98 16.12 9.09
C ALA A 136 6.46 16.22 8.69
N SER A 137 6.78 16.66 7.47
CA SER A 137 8.16 16.79 7.00
C SER A 137 8.91 17.99 7.59
N ILE A 138 8.22 19.05 8.02
CA ILE A 138 8.82 20.26 8.62
C ILE A 138 9.63 19.95 9.90
N PRO A 139 9.06 19.28 10.93
CA PRO A 139 9.83 18.93 12.12
C PRO A 139 10.93 17.91 11.79
N LEU A 140 10.67 16.98 10.86
CA LEU A 140 11.64 16.00 10.40
C LEU A 140 12.89 16.65 9.79
N GLN A 141 12.74 17.69 8.98
CA GLN A 141 13.85 18.44 8.40
C GLN A 141 14.66 19.19 9.46
N THR A 142 14.00 19.71 10.50
CA THR A 142 14.67 20.41 11.60
C THR A 142 15.50 19.45 12.45
N VAL A 143 14.95 18.27 12.74
CA VAL A 143 15.66 17.19 13.45
C VAL A 143 16.82 16.67 12.61
N GLN A 144 16.63 16.47 11.30
CA GLN A 144 17.71 16.07 10.40
C GLN A 144 18.80 17.14 10.31
N GLY A 145 18.45 18.42 10.28
CA GLY A 145 19.39 19.53 10.30
C GLY A 145 20.20 19.59 11.59
N TYR A 146 19.56 19.39 12.74
CA TYR A 146 20.22 19.31 14.04
C TYR A 146 21.16 18.10 14.12
N TYR A 147 20.68 16.93 13.69
CA TYR A 147 21.47 15.69 13.67
C TYR A 147 22.68 15.81 12.76
N ARG A 148 22.51 16.35 11.53
CA ARG A 148 23.60 16.56 10.58
C ARG A 148 24.64 17.55 11.10
N ARG A 149 24.21 18.65 11.73
CA ARG A 149 25.10 19.63 12.36
C ARG A 149 25.91 19.01 13.51
N TRP A 150 25.31 18.11 14.28
CA TRP A 150 25.98 17.41 15.37
C TRP A 150 26.98 16.36 14.85
N THR A 151 26.64 15.61 13.80
CA THR A 151 27.55 14.62 13.20
C THR A 151 28.73 15.28 12.48
N SER A 152 28.53 16.42 11.82
CA SER A 152 29.62 17.18 11.19
C SER A 152 30.65 17.75 12.17
N ALA A 153 30.35 17.77 13.47
CA ALA A 153 31.30 18.16 14.51
C ALA A 153 32.18 16.98 14.98
N LEU A 154 31.81 15.75 14.66
CA LEU A 154 32.58 14.54 14.97
C LEU A 154 33.40 14.02 13.78
N ASP A 155 33.16 14.52 12.57
CA ASP A 155 33.96 14.17 11.40
C ASP A 155 35.32 14.90 11.49
N PRO A 156 36.47 14.18 11.54
CA PRO A 156 37.77 14.81 11.33
C PRO A 156 37.80 15.46 9.94
N PRO A 157 38.55 16.55 9.74
CA PRO A 157 38.55 17.26 8.46
C PRO A 157 38.82 16.28 7.34
N GLU A 158 37.82 16.09 6.46
CA GLU A 158 37.95 15.24 5.29
C GLU A 158 39.21 15.66 4.55
N VAL A 159 40.19 14.77 4.47
CA VAL A 159 41.27 14.88 3.50
C VAL A 159 40.58 14.97 2.15
N ASP A 160 40.56 16.20 1.62
CA ASP A 160 39.88 16.57 0.39
C ASP A 160 40.26 15.57 -0.70
N ARG A 161 39.32 14.70 -1.07
CA ARG A 161 39.55 13.69 -2.13
C ARG A 161 39.98 14.36 -3.43
N ARG A 162 39.70 15.65 -3.63
CA ARG A 162 40.20 16.42 -4.78
C ARG A 162 41.71 16.64 -4.70
N MET A 163 42.28 16.88 -3.52
CA MET A 163 43.73 16.97 -3.34
C MET A 163 44.43 15.62 -3.54
N VAL A 164 43.85 14.52 -3.08
CA VAL A 164 44.40 13.17 -3.30
C VAL A 164 44.36 12.80 -4.79
N THR A 165 43.27 13.14 -5.48
CA THR A 165 43.14 12.89 -6.93
C THR A 165 44.09 13.78 -7.74
N LEU A 166 44.27 15.04 -7.34
CA LEU A 166 45.26 15.96 -7.94
C LEU A 166 46.70 15.50 -7.68
N ALA A 167 47.03 15.04 -6.47
CA ALA A 167 48.35 14.50 -6.16
C ALA A 167 48.65 13.22 -6.97
N LEU A 168 47.65 12.32 -7.12
CA LEU A 168 47.78 11.11 -7.95
C LEU A 168 47.93 11.43 -9.45
N THR A 169 47.21 12.43 -9.97
CA THR A 169 47.34 12.84 -11.38
C THR A 169 48.66 13.57 -11.65
N LEU A 170 49.15 14.37 -10.69
CA LEU A 170 50.43 15.09 -10.80
C LEU A 170 51.64 14.15 -10.68
N HIS A 171 51.53 13.09 -9.86
CA HIS A 171 52.54 12.04 -9.80
C HIS A 171 52.57 11.17 -11.07
N ALA A 172 51.39 10.86 -11.65
CA ALA A 172 51.30 10.13 -12.91
C ALA A 172 51.87 10.91 -14.11
N THR A 173 51.70 12.25 -14.14
CA THR A 173 52.28 13.09 -15.20
C THR A 173 53.79 13.28 -15.07
N LEU A 174 54.34 13.33 -13.85
CA LEU A 174 55.79 13.39 -13.62
C LEU A 174 56.51 12.08 -13.99
N LEU A 175 55.84 10.94 -13.90
CA LEU A 175 56.36 9.63 -14.32
C LEU A 175 56.37 9.42 -15.84
N GLN A 176 55.54 10.14 -16.60
CA GLN A 176 55.55 10.12 -18.07
C GLN A 176 56.53 11.13 -18.69
N ALA A 177 57.11 12.03 -17.89
CA ALA A 177 58.07 13.05 -18.33
C ALA A 177 59.54 12.67 -18.06
N ARG A 178 59.81 11.44 -17.61
CA ARG A 178 61.14 10.82 -17.46
C ARG A 178 61.27 9.66 -18.43
#